data_AF-A0A0Q5R6M1-F1
#
_entry.id   AF-A0A0Q5R6M1-F1
#
_cell.length_a   1.000
_cell.length_b   1.000
_cell.length_c   1.000
_cell.angle_alpha   90.00
_cell.angle_beta   90.00
_cell.angle_gamma   90.00
#
_symmetry.space_group_name_H-M   'P 1'
#
loop_
_entity.id
_entity.type
_entity.pdbx_description
1 polymer ?
#
loop_
_entity_poly.entity_id
_entity_poly.type
_entity_poly.pdbx_seq_one_letter_code
_entity_poly.pdbx_strand_id
1 'polypeptide(L)'
;MKRLAMSALLLAAEPMPATAEIVQSSAIGFALDQALTIDAPIARVWAALKMPQYWWDKDHTYSDDPANLYLDAQAPGCFCERIPDGKGSVEHAHIVYIAPGRMIRMVGSLGPLQAEAVTGTLTFKLDPEGEKTRVTMSYVVGGYVRAGADTLAPKVDEVLALQILNLKTFAETAPVKTDRADKTRVEGR
;
A
#
# COMPACT_ATOMS: atom_id res chain seq x y z
N MET A 1 -61.09 1.93 -17.16
CA MET A 1 -59.87 1.11 -17.14
C MET A 1 -58.67 2.03 -17.31
N LYS A 2 -57.96 2.40 -16.23
CA LYS A 2 -56.76 3.25 -16.30
C LYS A 2 -55.53 2.36 -16.08
N ARG A 3 -54.67 2.25 -17.10
CA ARG A 3 -53.41 1.51 -17.06
C ARG A 3 -52.38 2.38 -16.33
N LEU A 4 -51.89 1.93 -15.18
CA LEU A 4 -50.72 2.54 -14.52
C LEU A 4 -49.45 2.02 -15.21
N ALA A 5 -48.65 2.94 -15.76
CA ALA A 5 -47.31 2.67 -16.24
C ALA A 5 -46.33 2.72 -15.04
N MET A 6 -45.55 1.66 -14.86
CA MET A 6 -44.55 1.53 -13.80
C MET A 6 -43.20 1.97 -14.38
N SER A 7 -42.72 3.15 -13.98
CA SER A 7 -41.37 3.63 -14.32
C SER A 7 -40.35 2.95 -13.43
N ALA A 8 -39.42 2.19 -14.02
CA ALA A 8 -38.31 1.57 -13.32
C ALA A 8 -37.22 2.63 -13.04
N LEU A 9 -37.00 2.93 -11.77
CA LEU A 9 -35.91 3.79 -11.29
C LEU A 9 -34.62 2.95 -11.25
N LEU A 10 -33.64 3.29 -12.09
CA LEU A 10 -32.29 2.74 -11.97
C LEU A 10 -31.59 3.37 -10.75
N LEU A 11 -31.32 2.57 -9.72
CA LEU A 11 -30.46 2.94 -8.60
C LEU A 11 -29.01 2.95 -9.08
N ALA A 12 -28.37 4.12 -9.04
CA ALA A 12 -26.93 4.24 -9.18
C ALA A 12 -26.24 3.68 -7.93
N ALA A 13 -25.24 2.81 -8.12
CA ALA A 13 -24.41 2.30 -7.03
C ALA A 13 -23.43 3.41 -6.60
N GLU A 14 -23.60 3.90 -5.37
CA GLU A 14 -22.66 4.84 -4.75
C GLU A 14 -21.38 4.11 -4.33
N PRO A 15 -20.19 4.72 -4.48
CA PRO A 15 -18.94 4.12 -4.03
C PRO A 15 -18.93 4.01 -2.50
N MET A 16 -18.70 2.80 -1.98
CA MET A 16 -18.60 2.59 -0.54
C MET A 16 -17.36 3.31 0.01
N PRO A 17 -17.49 4.09 1.10
CA PRO A 17 -16.35 4.71 1.75
C PRO A 17 -15.41 3.62 2.28
N ALA A 18 -14.11 3.82 2.07
CA ALA A 18 -13.09 3.00 2.72
C ALA A 18 -13.18 3.23 4.23
N THR A 19 -13.40 2.18 5.00
CA THR A 19 -13.38 2.23 6.47
C THR A 19 -11.96 2.03 6.95
N ALA A 20 -11.38 3.07 7.55
CA ALA A 20 -10.17 3.01 8.36
C ALA A 20 -10.55 2.57 9.78
N GLU A 21 -9.91 1.52 10.32
CA GLU A 21 -10.23 0.98 11.64
C GLU A 21 -8.98 0.85 12.52
N ILE A 22 -9.00 1.51 13.69
CA ILE A 22 -8.09 1.21 14.80
C ILE A 22 -8.59 -0.07 15.47
N VAL A 23 -8.00 -1.20 15.13
CA VAL A 23 -8.41 -2.53 15.61
C VAL A 23 -8.11 -2.68 17.12
N GLN A 24 -6.97 -2.15 17.56
CA GLN A 24 -6.56 -2.15 18.96
C GLN A 24 -5.52 -1.06 19.21
N SER A 25 -5.53 -0.43 20.39
CA SER A 25 -4.51 0.52 20.80
C SER A 25 -4.31 0.52 22.31
N SER A 26 -3.06 0.74 22.74
CA SER A 26 -2.63 0.79 24.14
C SER A 26 -1.33 1.59 24.25
N ALA A 27 -0.89 1.89 25.48
CA ALA A 27 0.38 2.57 25.70
C ALA A 27 1.60 1.85 25.09
N ILE A 28 1.55 0.52 24.91
CA ILE A 28 2.66 -0.32 24.46
C ILE A 28 2.54 -0.81 23.00
N GLY A 29 1.49 -0.41 22.28
CA GLY A 29 1.30 -0.84 20.91
C GLY A 29 -0.11 -0.61 20.36
N PHE A 30 -0.23 -0.76 19.04
CA PHE A 30 -1.48 -0.63 18.30
C PHE A 30 -1.53 -1.57 17.10
N ALA A 31 -2.72 -1.81 16.58
CA ALA A 31 -2.99 -2.54 15.35
C ALA A 31 -3.97 -1.73 14.49
N LEU A 32 -3.60 -1.50 13.24
CA LEU A 32 -4.35 -0.71 12.26
C LEU A 32 -4.58 -1.55 11.01
N ASP A 33 -5.79 -1.47 10.46
CA ASP A 33 -6.15 -2.10 9.20
C ASP A 33 -6.75 -1.07 8.23
N GLN A 34 -6.19 -1.03 7.02
CA GLN A 34 -6.69 -0.27 5.88
C GLN A 34 -7.05 -1.24 4.77
N ALA A 35 -8.19 -1.05 4.12
CA ALA A 35 -8.56 -1.92 3.01
C ALA A 35 -9.44 -1.22 1.98
N LEU A 36 -9.18 -1.52 0.70
CA LEU A 36 -9.95 -1.02 -0.43
C LEU A 36 -9.87 -1.98 -1.61
N THR A 37 -10.76 -1.79 -2.59
CA THR A 37 -10.70 -2.50 -3.87
C THR A 37 -10.10 -1.58 -4.94
N ILE A 38 -9.10 -2.10 -5.66
CA ILE A 38 -8.44 -1.44 -6.79
C ILE A 38 -9.03 -2.02 -8.08
N ASP A 39 -9.44 -1.16 -9.01
CA ASP A 39 -10.00 -1.50 -10.32
C ASP A 39 -8.89 -1.86 -11.31
N ALA A 40 -8.10 -2.86 -10.93
CA ALA A 40 -6.99 -3.38 -11.71
C ALA A 40 -6.75 -4.87 -11.37
N PRO A 41 -6.31 -5.67 -12.36
CA PRO A 41 -6.00 -7.08 -12.14
C PRO A 41 -4.79 -7.24 -11.21
N ILE A 42 -4.73 -8.35 -10.49
CA ILE A 42 -3.74 -8.59 -9.42
C ILE A 42 -2.30 -8.46 -9.89
N ALA A 43 -1.98 -8.81 -11.14
CA ALA A 43 -0.65 -8.65 -11.71
C ALA A 43 -0.21 -7.17 -11.79
N ARG A 44 -1.15 -6.28 -12.11
CA ARG A 44 -0.91 -4.84 -12.20
C ARG A 44 -0.76 -4.21 -10.80
N VAL A 45 -1.64 -4.59 -9.87
CA VAL A 45 -1.54 -4.15 -8.47
C VAL A 45 -0.24 -4.64 -7.82
N TRP A 46 0.15 -5.89 -8.08
CA TRP A 46 1.42 -6.45 -7.61
C TRP A 46 2.64 -5.71 -8.16
N ALA A 47 2.62 -5.35 -9.44
CA ALA A 47 3.69 -4.54 -10.03
C ALA A 47 3.76 -3.16 -9.38
N ALA A 48 2.61 -2.48 -9.22
CA ALA A 48 2.51 -1.15 -8.62
C ALA A 48 3.00 -1.12 -7.16
N LEU A 49 2.59 -2.10 -6.34
CA LEU A 49 2.96 -2.20 -4.93
C LEU A 49 4.48 -2.19 -4.72
N LYS A 50 5.24 -2.82 -5.62
CA LYS A 50 6.70 -2.91 -5.51
C LYS A 50 7.44 -1.65 -5.95
N MET A 51 6.73 -0.59 -6.35
CA MET A 51 7.31 0.65 -6.83
C MET A 51 6.88 1.83 -5.95
N PRO A 52 7.30 1.87 -4.67
CA PRO A 52 6.89 2.90 -3.72
C PRO A 52 7.18 4.32 -4.21
N GLN A 53 8.20 4.51 -5.04
CA GLN A 53 8.56 5.82 -5.59
C GLN A 53 7.47 6.51 -6.43
N TYR A 54 6.44 5.78 -6.84
CA TYR A 54 5.35 6.33 -7.66
C TYR A 54 4.06 6.59 -6.91
N TRP A 55 3.94 6.11 -5.67
CA TRP A 55 2.69 6.22 -4.93
C TRP A 55 2.88 6.57 -3.45
N TRP A 56 4.06 6.35 -2.87
CA TRP A 56 4.28 6.80 -1.51
C TRP A 56 4.25 8.33 -1.46
N ASP A 57 3.48 8.87 -0.51
CA ASP A 57 3.30 10.31 -0.41
C ASP A 57 4.62 11.03 -0.09
N LYS A 58 4.91 12.13 -0.81
CA LYS A 58 6.16 12.89 -0.65
C LYS A 58 6.32 13.45 0.76
N ASP A 59 5.23 13.86 1.42
CA ASP A 59 5.26 14.47 2.75
C ASP A 59 5.54 13.44 3.85
N HIS A 60 5.65 12.16 3.46
CA HIS A 60 5.99 11.04 4.32
C HIS A 60 7.28 10.35 3.87
N THR A 61 8.20 11.13 3.32
CA THR A 61 9.58 10.74 2.99
C THR A 61 10.58 11.50 3.88
N TYR A 62 11.80 10.99 4.03
CA TYR A 62 12.86 11.69 4.75
C TYR A 62 13.66 12.67 3.86
N SER A 63 13.63 12.45 2.55
CA SER A 63 14.34 13.22 1.54
C SER A 63 13.49 14.28 0.84
N ASP A 64 12.22 14.40 1.21
CA ASP A 64 11.19 15.22 0.54
C ASP A 64 10.94 14.85 -0.93
N ASP A 65 11.42 13.69 -1.38
CA ASP A 65 11.29 13.21 -2.76
C ASP A 65 11.06 11.68 -2.82
N PRO A 66 9.85 11.21 -3.22
CA PRO A 66 9.56 9.80 -3.32
C PRO A 66 10.40 9.09 -4.39
N ALA A 67 11.02 9.79 -5.35
CA ALA A 67 11.93 9.19 -6.32
C ALA A 67 13.13 8.48 -5.67
N ASN A 68 13.45 8.81 -4.42
CA ASN A 68 14.51 8.17 -3.66
C ASN A 68 14.11 6.86 -2.99
N LEU A 69 12.81 6.54 -2.93
CA LEU A 69 12.29 5.30 -2.37
C LEU A 69 12.53 4.12 -3.30
N TYR A 70 12.75 2.95 -2.72
CA TYR A 70 12.83 1.69 -3.46
C TYR A 70 12.44 0.51 -2.58
N LEU A 71 11.98 -0.56 -3.23
CA LEU A 71 11.70 -1.84 -2.58
C LEU A 71 12.49 -2.95 -3.27
N ASP A 72 13.47 -3.52 -2.58
CA ASP A 72 14.17 -4.72 -3.03
C ASP A 72 13.27 -5.93 -2.78
N ALA A 73 12.50 -6.35 -3.78
CA ALA A 73 11.42 -7.33 -3.66
C ALA A 73 11.89 -8.80 -3.47
N GLN A 74 12.63 -9.07 -2.40
CA GLN A 74 13.07 -10.40 -1.94
C GLN A 74 13.14 -10.43 -0.40
N ALA A 75 13.30 -11.61 0.21
CA ALA A 75 13.47 -11.73 1.67
C ALA A 75 14.89 -12.24 2.02
N PRO A 76 15.72 -11.49 2.78
CA PRO A 76 15.51 -10.09 3.16
C PRO A 76 15.76 -9.13 1.99
N GLY A 77 15.01 -8.05 1.95
CA GLY A 77 15.14 -6.97 0.97
C GLY A 77 14.54 -5.69 1.54
N CYS A 78 15.15 -4.54 1.24
CA CYS A 78 14.81 -3.30 1.92
C CYS A 78 13.62 -2.58 1.27
N PHE A 79 12.70 -2.06 2.09
CA PHE A 79 11.96 -0.85 1.79
C PHE A 79 12.77 0.34 2.31
N CYS A 80 13.52 0.97 1.42
CA CYS A 80 14.54 1.94 1.78
C CYS A 80 14.34 3.25 1.02
N GLU A 81 14.99 4.28 1.53
CA GLU A 81 15.08 5.60 0.93
C GLU A 81 16.54 6.03 0.83
N ARG A 82 16.91 6.63 -0.29
CA ARG A 82 18.23 7.26 -0.44
C ARG A 82 18.17 8.69 0.08
N ILE A 83 19.17 9.12 0.85
CA ILE A 83 19.34 10.53 1.17
C ILE A 83 20.27 11.14 0.10
N PRO A 84 19.85 12.23 -0.58
CA PRO A 84 20.62 12.86 -1.66
C PRO A 84 22.07 13.20 -1.30
N ASP A 85 22.88 13.43 -2.33
CA ASP A 85 24.32 13.76 -2.24
C ASP A 85 25.19 12.67 -1.57
N GLY A 86 24.72 11.42 -1.56
CA GLY A 86 25.44 10.31 -0.93
C GLY A 86 25.51 10.43 0.59
N LYS A 87 24.62 11.21 1.20
CA LYS A 87 24.63 11.53 2.64
C LYS A 87 24.01 10.45 3.52
N GLY A 88 23.56 9.33 2.94
CA GLY A 88 23.10 8.17 3.68
C GLY A 88 21.87 7.52 3.08
N SER A 89 21.18 6.75 3.90
CA SER A 89 19.96 6.02 3.55
C SER A 89 19.10 5.81 4.79
N VAL A 90 17.81 5.61 4.58
CA VAL A 90 16.85 5.25 5.62
C VAL A 90 16.27 3.87 5.30
N GLU A 91 16.28 2.97 6.27
CA GLU A 91 15.47 1.75 6.22
C GLU A 91 14.11 2.04 6.86
N HIS A 92 13.05 2.04 6.07
CA HIS A 92 11.68 2.13 6.59
C HIS A 92 11.25 0.77 7.16
N ALA A 93 11.56 -0.30 6.42
CA ALA A 93 11.34 -1.68 6.80
C ALA A 93 12.16 -2.63 5.91
N HIS A 94 12.22 -3.92 6.25
CA HIS A 94 12.70 -4.97 5.34
C HIS A 94 11.68 -6.10 5.22
N ILE A 95 11.65 -6.75 4.07
CA ILE A 95 10.76 -7.86 3.77
C ILE A 95 11.19 -9.10 4.55
N VAL A 96 10.24 -9.70 5.26
CA VAL A 96 10.39 -10.98 5.97
C VAL A 96 9.58 -12.10 5.34
N TYR A 97 8.62 -11.76 4.46
CA TYR A 97 7.86 -12.73 3.68
C TYR A 97 7.36 -12.09 2.38
N ILE A 98 7.55 -12.77 1.27
CA ILE A 98 7.05 -12.33 -0.04
C ILE A 98 6.48 -13.52 -0.81
N ALA A 99 5.22 -13.40 -1.21
CA ALA A 99 4.52 -14.34 -2.07
C ALA A 99 3.98 -13.57 -3.29
N PRO A 100 4.59 -13.73 -4.49
CA PRO A 100 4.21 -13.00 -5.68
C PRO A 100 2.70 -13.03 -5.97
N GLY A 101 2.12 -11.85 -6.18
CA GLY A 101 0.70 -11.68 -6.47
C GLY A 101 -0.22 -11.99 -5.30
N ARG A 102 0.28 -12.13 -4.07
CA ARG A 102 -0.53 -12.50 -2.91
C ARG A 102 -0.24 -11.66 -1.68
N MET A 103 1.03 -11.50 -1.30
CA MET A 103 1.36 -10.83 -0.04
C MET A 103 2.82 -10.38 0.02
N ILE A 104 3.05 -9.23 0.67
CA ILE A 104 4.36 -8.80 1.18
C ILE A 104 4.19 -8.50 2.67
N ARG A 105 5.08 -9.04 3.51
CA ARG A 105 5.19 -8.66 4.91
C ARG A 105 6.58 -8.12 5.18
N MET A 106 6.63 -7.00 5.87
CA MET A 106 7.83 -6.28 6.24
C MET A 106 7.87 -6.04 7.74
N VAL A 107 9.08 -6.01 8.29
CA VAL A 107 9.35 -5.60 9.67
C VAL A 107 10.08 -4.26 9.62
N GLY A 108 9.57 -3.27 10.34
CA GLY A 108 10.10 -1.91 10.36
C GLY A 108 9.20 -0.95 11.14
N SER A 109 9.75 0.20 11.50
CA SER A 109 9.10 1.21 12.33
C SER A 109 9.02 2.51 11.54
N LEU A 110 7.82 2.84 11.04
CA LEU A 110 7.63 3.96 10.11
C LEU A 110 7.76 5.33 10.78
N GLY A 111 8.39 6.29 10.09
CA GLY A 111 8.45 7.69 10.48
C GLY A 111 8.98 7.88 11.91
N PRO A 112 8.30 8.68 12.76
CA PRO A 112 8.74 8.93 14.14
C PRO A 112 8.93 7.67 15.00
N LEU A 113 8.27 6.56 14.66
CA LEU A 113 8.41 5.29 15.38
C LEU A 113 9.82 4.70 15.25
N GLN A 114 10.57 5.08 14.21
CA GLN A 114 11.94 4.61 14.00
C GLN A 114 12.89 5.02 15.13
N ALA A 115 12.59 6.14 15.82
CA ALA A 115 13.38 6.62 16.95
C ALA A 115 12.95 6.03 18.30
N GLU A 116 11.92 5.19 18.32
CA GLU A 116 11.39 4.54 19.52
C GLU A 116 11.85 3.08 19.61
N ALA A 117 11.75 2.48 20.79
CA ALA A 117 12.12 1.07 21.01
C ALA A 117 10.92 0.16 20.67
N VAL A 118 10.50 0.19 19.40
CA VAL A 118 9.35 -0.55 18.88
C VAL A 118 9.72 -1.45 17.70
N THR A 119 8.85 -2.42 17.43
CA THR A 119 8.85 -3.24 16.22
C THR A 119 7.49 -3.10 15.55
N GLY A 120 7.47 -2.71 14.27
CA GLY A 120 6.28 -2.75 13.44
C GLY A 120 6.30 -3.93 12.47
N THR A 121 5.13 -4.53 12.24
CA THR A 121 4.88 -5.54 11.21
C THR A 121 3.88 -4.98 10.21
N LEU A 122 4.35 -4.63 9.02
CA LEU A 122 3.55 -4.09 7.92
C LEU A 122 3.23 -5.20 6.92
N THR A 123 1.96 -5.49 6.67
CA THR A 123 1.53 -6.52 5.71
C THR A 123 0.63 -5.94 4.64
N PHE A 124 0.97 -6.15 3.38
CA PHE A 124 0.05 -6.00 2.25
C PHE A 124 -0.44 -7.38 1.83
N LYS A 125 -1.75 -7.58 1.79
CA LYS A 125 -2.42 -8.77 1.26
C LYS A 125 -3.25 -8.38 0.04
N LEU A 126 -3.15 -9.19 -1.01
CA LEU A 126 -3.88 -9.02 -2.26
C LEU A 126 -4.78 -10.24 -2.45
N ASP A 127 -6.08 -10.01 -2.61
CA ASP A 127 -7.06 -11.03 -2.93
C ASP A 127 -7.70 -10.68 -4.29
N PRO A 128 -7.68 -11.58 -5.28
CA PRO A 128 -8.28 -11.31 -6.60
C PRO A 128 -9.81 -11.30 -6.52
N GLU A 129 -10.43 -10.31 -7.16
CA GLU A 129 -11.88 -10.12 -7.26
C GLU A 129 -12.27 -9.92 -8.74
N GLY A 130 -12.11 -10.97 -9.55
CA GLY A 130 -12.30 -10.90 -11.00
C GLY A 130 -11.22 -10.03 -11.66
N GLU A 131 -11.62 -8.95 -12.33
CA GLU A 131 -10.69 -7.96 -12.92
C GLU A 131 -10.19 -6.92 -11.91
N LYS A 132 -10.67 -6.99 -10.66
CA LYS A 132 -10.30 -6.11 -9.55
C LYS A 132 -9.44 -6.85 -8.53
N THR A 133 -8.83 -6.10 -7.62
CA THR A 133 -8.03 -6.67 -6.53
C THR A 133 -8.42 -5.99 -5.22
N ARG A 134 -8.82 -6.78 -4.22
CA ARG A 134 -8.93 -6.29 -2.84
C ARG A 134 -7.54 -6.23 -2.23
N VAL A 135 -7.19 -5.08 -1.69
CA VAL A 135 -5.94 -4.87 -0.96
C VAL A 135 -6.26 -4.60 0.49
N THR A 136 -5.56 -5.30 1.38
CA THR A 136 -5.53 -5.03 2.82
C THR A 136 -4.11 -4.67 3.23
N MET A 137 -3.94 -3.53 3.88
CA MET A 137 -2.71 -3.06 4.48
C MET A 137 -2.89 -3.05 6.00
N SER A 138 -2.19 -3.95 6.70
CA SER A 138 -2.21 -4.02 8.16
C SER A 138 -0.87 -3.60 8.75
N TYR A 139 -0.91 -2.88 9.88
CA TYR A 139 0.29 -2.46 10.58
C TYR A 139 0.12 -2.67 12.09
N VAL A 140 0.91 -3.60 12.62
CA VAL A 140 0.91 -3.93 14.05
C VAL A 140 2.22 -3.47 14.65
N VAL A 141 2.14 -2.60 15.66
CA VAL A 141 3.30 -2.03 16.34
C VAL A 141 3.26 -2.43 17.81
N GLY A 142 4.39 -2.87 18.34
CA GLY A 142 4.57 -3.15 19.76
C GLY A 142 5.94 -2.69 20.27
N GLY A 143 5.99 -2.24 21.52
CA GLY A 143 7.21 -1.86 22.21
C GLY A 143 7.06 -0.60 23.06
N TYR A 144 8.17 0.08 23.32
CA TYR A 144 8.19 1.28 24.14
C TYR A 144 8.17 2.54 23.27
N VAL A 145 7.17 3.39 23.51
CA VAL A 145 7.03 4.74 22.93
C VAL A 145 7.00 5.74 24.09
N ARG A 146 7.91 6.73 24.10
CA ARG A 146 8.03 7.71 25.20
C ARG A 146 6.72 8.43 25.54
N ALA A 147 5.91 8.74 24.53
CA ALA A 147 4.63 9.43 24.67
C ALA A 147 3.41 8.49 24.78
N GLY A 148 3.60 7.17 24.73
CA GLY A 148 2.53 6.17 24.58
C GLY A 148 2.16 5.94 23.12
N ALA A 149 2.10 4.68 22.68
CA ALA A 149 1.86 4.32 21.28
C ALA A 149 0.44 4.72 20.81
N ASP A 150 -0.51 4.76 21.73
CA ASP A 150 -1.90 5.16 21.50
C ASP A 150 -2.05 6.61 21.04
N THR A 151 -1.15 7.49 21.45
CA THR A 151 -1.14 8.89 21.02
C THR A 151 -0.76 9.06 19.54
N LEU A 152 0.01 8.12 19.00
CA LEU A 152 0.47 8.14 17.60
C LEU A 152 -0.47 7.37 16.67
N ALA A 153 -1.21 6.37 17.19
CA ALA A 153 -2.02 5.45 16.39
C ALA A 153 -2.98 6.17 15.42
N PRO A 154 -3.76 7.21 15.82
CA PRO A 154 -4.64 7.91 14.88
C PRO A 154 -3.89 8.59 13.74
N LYS A 155 -2.72 9.19 14.03
CA LYS A 155 -1.94 9.86 12.99
C LYS A 155 -1.31 8.86 12.03
N VAL A 156 -0.83 7.73 12.54
CA VAL A 156 -0.31 6.64 11.70
C VAL A 156 -1.44 6.12 10.81
N ASP A 157 -2.64 5.94 11.34
CA ASP A 157 -3.81 5.48 10.57
C ASP A 157 -4.14 6.40 9.38
N GLU A 158 -4.19 7.73 9.61
CA GLU A 158 -4.35 8.71 8.53
C GLU A 158 -3.28 8.57 7.43
N VAL A 159 -2.02 8.38 7.83
CA VAL A 159 -0.91 8.20 6.88
C VAL A 159 -1.11 6.91 6.08
N LEU A 160 -1.45 5.79 6.72
CA LEU A 160 -1.66 4.52 6.01
C LEU A 160 -2.86 4.59 5.05
N ALA A 161 -3.93 5.28 5.44
CA ALA A 161 -5.09 5.53 4.59
C ALA A 161 -4.70 6.33 3.33
N LEU A 162 -3.87 7.37 3.48
CA LEU A 162 -3.33 8.12 2.34
C LEU A 162 -2.47 7.23 1.43
N GLN A 163 -1.57 6.44 2.01
CA GLN A 163 -0.69 5.56 1.24
C GLN A 163 -1.46 4.54 0.40
N ILE A 164 -2.47 3.87 0.97
CA ILE A 164 -3.25 2.87 0.22
C ILE A 164 -4.10 3.52 -0.89
N LEU A 165 -4.58 4.75 -0.69
CA LEU A 165 -5.30 5.53 -1.70
C LEU A 165 -4.39 5.95 -2.87
N ASN A 166 -3.16 6.38 -2.58
CA ASN A 166 -2.19 6.70 -3.62
C ASN A 166 -1.78 5.45 -4.41
N LEU A 167 -1.60 4.31 -3.73
CA LEU A 167 -1.35 3.02 -4.39
C LEU A 167 -2.50 2.66 -5.34
N LYS A 168 -3.76 2.82 -4.91
CA LYS A 168 -4.94 2.62 -5.77
C LYS A 168 -4.87 3.50 -7.01
N THR A 169 -4.66 4.80 -6.82
CA THR A 169 -4.61 5.78 -7.90
C THR A 169 -3.53 5.43 -8.92
N PHE A 170 -2.32 5.12 -8.44
CA PHE A 170 -1.21 4.72 -9.32
C PHE A 170 -1.49 3.40 -10.03
N ALA A 171 -1.97 2.38 -9.31
CA ALA A 171 -2.29 1.09 -9.89
C ALA A 171 -3.40 1.15 -10.95
N GLU A 172 -4.35 2.08 -10.85
CA GLU A 172 -5.42 2.27 -11.84
C GLU A 172 -4.94 3.06 -13.06
N THR A 173 -4.03 4.03 -12.88
CA THR A 173 -3.65 4.98 -13.93
C THR A 173 -2.30 4.73 -14.59
N ALA A 174 -1.42 3.93 -13.99
CA ALA A 174 -0.08 3.69 -14.52
C ALA A 174 -0.13 3.16 -15.97
N PRO A 175 0.78 3.58 -16.87
CA PRO A 175 0.82 3.03 -18.21
C PRO A 175 0.97 1.50 -18.17
N VAL A 176 0.09 0.77 -18.85
CA VAL A 176 0.31 -0.67 -19.06
C VAL A 176 1.56 -0.77 -19.94
N LYS A 177 2.65 -1.34 -19.42
CA LYS A 177 3.71 -1.84 -20.30
C LYS A 177 3.08 -2.98 -21.10
N THR A 178 2.68 -2.68 -22.33
CA THR A 178 2.37 -3.73 -23.29
C THR A 178 3.69 -4.39 -23.62
N ASP A 179 3.81 -5.68 -23.33
CA ASP A 179 4.95 -6.47 -23.76
C ASP A 179 4.98 -6.47 -25.30
N ARG A 180 5.70 -5.51 -25.89
CA ARG A 180 6.19 -5.63 -27.27
C ARG A 180 7.37 -6.60 -27.26
N ALA A 181 7.08 -7.87 -27.01
CA ALA A 181 8.06 -8.93 -27.11
C ALA A 181 7.43 -10.22 -27.64
N ASP A 182 6.60 -10.13 -28.69
CA ASP A 182 6.31 -11.30 -29.55
C ASP A 182 5.76 -10.89 -30.92
N LYS A 183 6.54 -10.17 -31.73
CA LYS A 183 6.26 -10.01 -33.17
C LYS A 183 7.46 -10.29 -34.08
N THR A 184 8.63 -10.59 -33.53
CA THR A 184 9.84 -10.84 -34.33
C THR A 184 10.17 -12.31 -34.55
N ARG A 185 9.36 -13.26 -34.07
CA ARG A 185 9.62 -14.70 -34.25
C ARG A 185 8.90 -15.36 -35.43
N VAL A 186 7.99 -14.68 -36.12
CA VAL A 186 7.20 -15.28 -37.22
C VAL A 186 7.70 -14.90 -38.62
N GLU A 187 8.64 -13.95 -38.76
CA GLU A 187 9.14 -13.50 -40.09
C GLU A 187 10.64 -13.77 -40.33
N GLY A 188 11.24 -14.76 -39.67
CA GLY A 188 12.69 -14.98 -39.74
C GLY A 188 13.13 -16.44 -39.77
N ARG A 189 13.01 -17.06 -40.95
CA ARG A 189 13.66 -18.30 -41.43
C ARG A 189 13.27 -19.64 -40.81
#